data_AF-A0A6P6N041-F1
#
_entry.id   AF-A0A6P6N041-F1
#
_cell.length_a   1.000
_cell.length_b   1.000
_cell.length_c   1.000
_cell.angle_alpha   90.00
_cell.angle_beta   90.00
_cell.angle_gamma   90.00
#
_symmetry.space_group_name_H-M   'P 1'
#
loop_
_entity.id
_entity.type
_entity.pdbx_description
1 polymer ?
#
loop_
_entity_poly.entity_id
_entity_poly.type
_entity_poly.pdbx_seq_one_letter_code
_entity_poly.pdbx_strand_id
1 'polypeptide(L)'
;MFLAILFSLSLNLWLCEAGSVIILDQEVPYVKTGDTKVKLEDAMLQRRVARNCKELHEKYQVYDDLYYLNSSRGVLYQMFCDMTTAGGGWTLVASVHENNMYGKCTLGDRWSNQQGSDPNRPDGEGTWADTVTFGTAESSTSDDYKNPGYYDIAAQDVSVWHVPNNIDLEQWSASSILRYHTENHFLNLYGGNLFYLFKKFPVRFALGACLTDNGPAIPIVYDTGNVDYNKNLYGPNSRQILTPGFIAFRVFNTEGAAMALCSGVKPTACHTEHFCIGGGGHFPEATPRQCGDFTSFDWDGYGTNKGWSASKEITEAAVLLFYR
;
A
#
# COMPACT_ATOMS: atom_id res chain seq x y z
N MET A 1 -64.01 26.85 46.65
CA MET A 1 -63.50 25.53 46.25
C MET A 1 -62.19 25.76 45.50
N PHE A 2 -61.10 25.41 46.17
CA PHE A 2 -59.67 25.33 45.79
C PHE A 2 -59.09 26.17 44.64
N LEU A 3 -58.15 27.06 45.01
CA LEU A 3 -57.09 27.59 44.16
C LEU A 3 -55.74 27.01 44.62
N ALA A 4 -54.89 26.70 43.64
CA ALA A 4 -53.69 25.87 43.76
C ALA A 4 -52.46 26.57 44.39
N ILE A 5 -51.55 25.72 44.84
CA ILE A 5 -50.39 25.92 45.70
C ILE A 5 -49.19 26.53 44.93
N LEU A 6 -48.51 27.50 45.55
CA LEU A 6 -47.21 28.06 45.16
C LEU A 6 -46.07 27.30 45.86
N PHE A 7 -45.05 26.91 45.08
CA PHE A 7 -43.81 26.27 45.55
C PHE A 7 -42.88 27.30 46.22
N SER A 8 -42.37 26.99 47.42
CA SER A 8 -41.28 27.71 48.08
C SER A 8 -39.98 26.89 48.05
N LEU A 9 -38.86 27.59 47.84
CA LEU A 9 -37.50 27.07 47.78
C LEU A 9 -36.81 27.37 49.12
N SER A 10 -36.22 26.38 49.81
CA SER A 10 -35.24 26.67 50.86
C SER A 10 -34.20 25.56 51.09
N LEU A 11 -32.95 25.99 50.89
CA LEU A 11 -31.67 25.70 51.54
C LEU A 11 -31.36 24.30 52.12
N ASN A 12 -30.19 23.78 51.75
CA ASN A 12 -29.33 23.01 52.67
C ASN A 12 -27.86 23.41 52.44
N LEU A 13 -27.30 24.21 53.35
CA LEU A 13 -25.86 24.28 53.60
C LEU A 13 -25.53 23.28 54.71
N TRP A 14 -24.56 22.39 54.47
CA TRP A 14 -23.91 21.63 55.54
C TRP A 14 -22.44 22.03 55.60
N LEU A 15 -22.03 22.47 56.78
CA LEU A 15 -20.67 22.81 57.16
C LEU A 15 -19.81 21.55 57.28
N CYS A 16 -18.54 21.63 56.91
CA CYS A 16 -17.53 20.64 57.26
C CYS A 16 -16.41 21.32 58.07
N GLU A 17 -16.09 20.71 59.21
CA GLU A 17 -15.21 21.21 60.27
C GLU A 17 -13.73 21.28 59.84
N ALA A 18 -13.02 22.29 60.33
CA ALA A 18 -11.58 22.42 60.16
C ALA A 18 -10.83 21.52 61.16
N GLY A 19 -10.38 20.35 60.70
CA GLY A 19 -9.39 19.52 61.38
C GLY A 19 -7.97 19.86 60.92
N SER A 20 -7.10 20.25 61.85
CA SER A 20 -5.69 20.54 61.59
C SER A 20 -4.92 19.24 61.35
N VAL A 21 -4.39 19.03 60.14
CA VAL A 21 -3.39 17.98 59.87
C VAL A 21 -2.04 18.66 59.66
N ILE A 22 -1.10 18.37 60.56
CA ILE A 22 0.31 18.73 60.42
C ILE A 22 0.91 17.74 59.42
N ILE A 23 1.28 18.20 58.23
CA ILE A 23 2.09 17.44 57.27
C ILE A 23 3.51 18.02 57.33
N LEU A 24 4.44 17.17 57.78
CA LEU A 24 5.88 17.41 57.74
C LEU A 24 6.35 17.48 56.28
N ASP A 25 7.24 18.44 56.00
CA ASP A 25 7.89 18.65 54.71
C ASP A 25 8.44 17.35 54.10
N GLN A 26 7.96 17.03 52.89
CA GLN A 26 8.70 16.23 51.93
C GLN A 26 8.55 16.89 50.56
N GLU A 27 9.66 17.38 50.02
CA GLU A 27 9.76 18.04 48.72
C GLU A 27 9.18 17.14 47.61
N VAL A 28 8.10 17.59 46.98
CA VAL A 28 7.62 17.02 45.72
C VAL A 28 8.58 17.50 44.62
N PRO A 29 9.16 16.62 43.79
CA PRO A 29 10.01 17.07 42.69
C PRO A 29 9.16 17.90 41.72
N TYR A 30 9.46 19.18 41.61
CA TYR A 30 8.86 20.08 40.63
C TYR A 30 9.32 19.66 39.22
N VAL A 31 8.54 18.81 38.56
CA VAL A 31 8.71 18.56 37.12
C VAL A 31 8.21 19.80 36.39
N LYS A 32 9.16 20.57 35.82
CA LYS A 32 8.86 21.70 34.93
C LYS A 32 8.04 21.20 33.74
N THR A 33 6.74 21.50 33.73
CA THR A 33 5.82 21.28 32.60
C THR A 33 6.27 21.97 31.30
N GLY A 34 7.20 22.92 31.37
CA GLY A 34 7.83 23.55 30.20
C GLY A 34 8.83 22.65 29.45
N ASP A 35 9.62 21.83 30.15
CA ASP A 35 10.66 21.00 29.51
C ASP A 35 10.07 19.83 28.72
N THR A 36 8.95 19.26 29.18
CA THR A 36 8.25 18.17 28.48
C THR A 36 7.52 18.65 27.24
N LYS A 37 6.93 19.85 27.29
CA LYS A 37 6.24 20.44 26.13
C LYS A 37 7.23 20.86 25.04
N VAL A 38 8.37 21.45 25.43
CA VAL A 38 9.44 21.80 24.49
C VAL A 38 10.05 20.53 23.88
N LYS A 39 10.31 19.46 24.65
CA LYS A 39 10.78 18.18 24.09
C LYS A 39 9.77 17.49 23.18
N LEU A 40 8.47 17.60 23.49
CA LEU A 40 7.41 17.04 22.64
C LEU A 40 7.27 17.84 21.34
N GLU A 41 7.30 19.18 21.41
CA GLU A 41 7.30 20.04 20.23
C GLU A 41 8.57 19.85 19.40
N ASP A 42 9.75 19.69 20.00
CA ASP A 42 11.00 19.40 19.29
C ASP A 42 10.98 17.99 18.68
N ALA A 43 10.45 16.98 19.37
CA ALA A 43 10.28 15.63 18.81
C ALA A 43 9.26 15.62 17.65
N MET A 44 8.17 16.40 17.77
CA MET A 44 7.18 16.59 16.71
C MET A 44 7.69 17.43 15.55
N LEU A 45 8.63 18.35 15.78
CA LEU A 45 9.30 19.15 14.75
C LEU A 45 10.41 18.35 14.07
N GLN A 46 11.12 17.50 14.81
CA GLN A 46 12.16 16.58 14.31
C GLN A 46 11.58 15.47 13.41
N ARG A 47 10.37 14.96 13.73
CA ARG A 47 9.60 14.09 12.83
C ARG A 47 9.32 14.73 11.47
N ARG A 48 9.25 16.07 11.37
CA ARG A 48 8.97 16.81 10.11
C ARG A 48 10.19 16.96 9.18
N VAL A 49 11.36 16.45 9.54
CA VAL A 49 12.59 16.62 8.75
C VAL A 49 12.93 15.40 7.89
N ALA A 50 12.48 14.20 8.29
CA ALA A 50 12.78 12.99 7.53
C ALA A 50 11.96 12.95 6.22
N ARG A 51 12.59 12.52 5.13
CA ARG A 51 11.95 12.42 3.82
C ARG A 51 11.39 11.03 3.52
N ASN A 52 11.88 10.02 4.21
CA ASN A 52 11.44 8.63 4.11
C ASN A 52 11.67 7.92 5.44
N CYS A 53 11.10 6.72 5.58
CA CYS A 53 11.17 5.93 6.80
C CYS A 53 12.60 5.48 7.13
N LYS A 54 13.47 5.30 6.13
CA LYS A 54 14.88 4.98 6.33
C LYS A 54 15.63 6.09 7.05
N GLU A 55 15.51 7.34 6.59
CA GLU A 55 16.11 8.50 7.26
C GLU A 55 15.58 8.66 8.70
N LEU A 56 14.31 8.30 8.94
CA LEU A 56 13.72 8.33 10.28
C LEU A 56 14.29 7.23 11.18
N HIS A 57 14.38 6.01 10.67
CA HIS A 57 14.91 4.83 11.35
C HIS A 57 16.38 4.98 11.75
N GLU A 58 17.20 5.60 10.89
CA GLU A 58 18.63 5.83 11.18
C GLU A 58 18.86 6.87 12.29
N LYS A 59 17.90 7.78 12.51
CA LYS A 59 18.06 8.92 13.43
C LYS A 59 17.40 8.70 14.79
N TYR A 60 16.34 7.89 14.85
CA TYR A 60 15.48 7.80 16.02
C TYR A 60 15.11 6.35 16.34
N GLN A 61 14.77 6.09 17.60
CA GLN A 61 14.15 4.84 17.99
C GLN A 61 12.65 4.90 17.66
N VAL A 62 12.28 4.25 16.56
CA VAL A 62 10.93 4.27 15.95
C VAL A 62 10.48 2.84 15.67
N TYR A 63 9.16 2.66 15.60
CA TYR A 63 8.50 1.37 15.41
C TYR A 63 7.53 1.44 14.24
N ASP A 64 6.97 0.30 13.84
CA ASP A 64 5.94 0.23 12.80
C ASP A 64 4.74 1.10 13.17
N ASP A 65 4.51 2.19 12.43
CA ASP A 65 3.45 3.17 12.70
C ASP A 65 3.30 4.15 11.52
N LEU A 66 2.32 5.05 11.63
CA LEU A 66 2.16 6.20 10.78
C LEU A 66 3.08 7.35 11.20
N TYR A 67 3.77 7.91 10.22
CA TYR A 67 4.63 9.07 10.39
C TYR A 67 4.29 10.16 9.37
N TYR A 68 4.47 11.42 9.78
CA TYR A 68 4.36 12.58 8.90
C TYR A 68 5.74 12.92 8.37
N LEU A 69 5.96 12.75 7.06
CA LEU A 69 7.24 13.02 6.39
C LEU A 69 7.10 14.13 5.35
N ASN A 70 8.25 14.67 4.94
CA ASN A 70 8.31 15.80 4.02
C ASN A 70 8.86 15.40 2.66
N SER A 71 8.18 15.80 1.58
CA SER A 71 8.71 15.64 0.23
C SER A 71 9.86 16.62 -0.05
N SER A 72 10.60 16.40 -1.13
CA SER A 72 11.62 17.33 -1.62
C SER A 72 11.09 18.76 -1.88
N ARG A 73 9.77 18.91 -2.06
CA ARG A 73 9.08 20.19 -2.34
C ARG A 73 8.43 20.82 -1.12
N GLY A 74 8.61 20.26 0.08
CA GLY A 74 8.03 20.83 1.30
C GLY A 74 6.60 20.39 1.61
N VAL A 75 6.02 19.45 0.85
CA VAL A 75 4.70 18.87 1.16
C VAL A 75 4.84 17.88 2.32
N LEU A 76 4.08 18.13 3.39
CA LEU A 76 3.93 17.23 4.53
C LEU A 76 2.81 16.23 4.27
N TYR A 77 3.07 14.94 4.42
CA TYR A 77 2.07 13.89 4.23
C TYR A 77 2.33 12.70 5.16
N GLN A 78 1.26 12.01 5.53
CA GLN A 78 1.30 10.85 6.42
C GLN A 78 1.49 9.57 5.60
N MET A 79 2.33 8.66 6.09
CA MET A 79 2.60 7.36 5.50
C MET A 79 2.87 6.33 6.59
N PHE A 80 2.62 5.06 6.29
CA PHE A 80 3.03 3.95 7.16
C PHE A 80 4.50 3.62 6.93
N CYS A 81 5.23 3.42 8.01
CA CYS A 81 6.61 2.96 7.99
C CYS A 81 6.70 1.55 8.58
N ASP A 82 7.29 0.62 7.85
CA ASP A 82 7.74 -0.66 8.39
C ASP A 82 9.20 -0.52 8.86
N MET A 83 9.36 -0.53 10.18
CA MET A 83 10.64 -0.37 10.89
C MET A 83 11.21 -1.71 11.33
N THR A 84 10.64 -2.83 10.87
CA THR A 84 10.98 -4.17 11.36
C THR A 84 11.60 -5.04 10.26
N THR A 85 10.98 -5.10 9.07
CA THR A 85 11.38 -6.06 8.03
C THR A 85 12.79 -5.79 7.51
N ALA A 86 13.63 -6.83 7.48
CA ALA A 86 15.01 -6.76 6.99
C ALA A 86 15.83 -5.59 7.58
N GLY A 87 15.59 -5.23 8.85
CA GLY A 87 16.26 -4.10 9.52
C GLY A 87 15.55 -2.75 9.40
N GLY A 88 14.32 -2.72 8.89
CA GLY A 88 13.44 -1.55 8.93
C GLY A 88 13.74 -0.48 7.88
N GLY A 89 13.01 0.63 7.99
CA GLY A 89 13.13 1.81 7.13
C GLY A 89 12.30 1.76 5.84
N TRP A 90 11.34 0.84 5.74
CA TRP A 90 10.48 0.69 4.57
C TRP A 90 9.33 1.69 4.60
N THR A 91 9.13 2.38 3.48
CA THR A 91 8.16 3.46 3.34
C THR A 91 6.99 3.02 2.46
N LEU A 92 5.77 2.95 2.99
CA LEU A 92 4.59 2.68 2.18
C LEU A 92 4.35 3.84 1.20
N VAL A 93 4.29 3.54 -0.10
CA VAL A 93 4.13 4.56 -1.14
C VAL A 93 2.88 4.39 -1.99
N ALA A 94 2.37 3.16 -2.08
CA ALA A 94 1.16 2.84 -2.83
C ALA A 94 0.51 1.54 -2.35
N SER A 95 -0.76 1.35 -2.66
CA SER A 95 -1.43 0.06 -2.68
C SER A 95 -2.30 -0.08 -3.92
N VAL A 96 -2.32 -1.29 -4.48
CA VAL A 96 -3.27 -1.71 -5.51
C VAL A 96 -4.36 -2.52 -4.82
N HIS A 97 -5.60 -2.06 -4.89
CA HIS A 97 -6.73 -2.69 -4.24
C HIS A 97 -7.86 -2.92 -5.27
N GLU A 98 -8.28 -4.17 -5.38
CA GLU A 98 -9.42 -4.53 -6.22
C GLU A 98 -10.74 -4.33 -5.46
N ASN A 99 -11.54 -3.35 -5.91
CA ASN A 99 -12.81 -3.03 -5.27
C ASN A 99 -13.98 -3.87 -5.80
N ASN A 100 -13.92 -4.35 -7.03
CA ASN A 100 -14.97 -5.14 -7.66
C ASN A 100 -14.46 -5.90 -8.90
N MET A 101 -14.02 -7.15 -8.73
CA MET A 101 -13.56 -8.00 -9.83
C MET A 101 -14.55 -8.14 -11.01
N TYR A 102 -15.85 -7.95 -10.78
CA TYR A 102 -16.86 -7.99 -11.84
C TYR A 102 -17.01 -6.67 -12.61
N GLY A 103 -16.57 -5.56 -12.01
CA GLY A 103 -16.44 -4.27 -12.66
C GLY A 103 -15.18 -4.28 -13.52
N LYS A 104 -15.35 -4.18 -14.84
CA LYS A 104 -14.21 -4.28 -15.76
C LYS A 104 -13.77 -2.90 -16.23
N CYS A 105 -12.70 -2.39 -15.63
CA CYS A 105 -12.19 -1.04 -15.86
C CYS A 105 -13.26 0.03 -15.56
N THR A 106 -13.79 0.00 -14.34
CA THR A 106 -14.84 0.86 -13.80
C THR A 106 -14.29 1.78 -12.71
N LEU A 107 -15.16 2.54 -12.03
CA LEU A 107 -14.73 3.37 -10.90
C LEU A 107 -14.06 2.53 -9.82
N GLY A 108 -12.86 2.93 -9.43
CA GLY A 108 -11.99 2.17 -8.53
C GLY A 108 -10.80 1.52 -9.22
N ASP A 109 -10.88 1.22 -10.53
CA ASP A 109 -9.78 0.61 -11.29
C ASP A 109 -8.69 1.65 -11.68
N ARG A 110 -8.06 2.26 -10.67
CA ARG A 110 -7.13 3.39 -10.86
C ARG A 110 -5.77 2.94 -11.37
N TRP A 111 -5.38 1.70 -11.12
CA TRP A 111 -4.10 1.14 -11.57
C TRP A 111 -4.17 0.51 -12.97
N SER A 112 -5.34 0.58 -13.60
CA SER A 112 -5.59 0.19 -14.99
C SER A 112 -6.31 1.31 -15.76
N ASN A 113 -7.65 1.28 -15.79
CA ASN A 113 -8.47 2.31 -16.43
C ASN A 113 -9.86 2.38 -15.78
N GLN A 114 -10.41 3.59 -15.57
CA GLN A 114 -11.77 3.72 -15.01
C GLN A 114 -12.83 4.01 -16.09
N GLN A 115 -12.43 3.98 -17.36
CA GLN A 115 -13.25 4.38 -18.51
C GLN A 115 -13.57 3.20 -19.46
N GLY A 116 -13.54 1.97 -18.94
CA GLY A 116 -13.69 0.73 -19.70
C GLY A 116 -12.42 0.34 -20.46
N SER A 117 -12.47 -0.78 -21.18
CA SER A 117 -11.34 -1.20 -22.03
C SER A 117 -11.45 -0.54 -23.40
N ASP A 118 -10.59 0.44 -23.71
CA ASP A 118 -10.65 1.26 -24.93
C ASP A 118 -9.27 1.36 -25.61
N PRO A 119 -9.09 0.86 -26.86
CA PRO A 119 -7.82 0.96 -27.57
C PRO A 119 -7.38 2.41 -27.86
N ASN A 120 -8.30 3.38 -27.83
CA ASN A 120 -7.98 4.81 -27.98
C ASN A 120 -7.49 5.46 -26.68
N ARG A 121 -7.56 4.74 -25.56
CA ARG A 121 -6.98 5.13 -24.27
C ARG A 121 -5.91 4.11 -23.84
N PRO A 122 -4.87 3.87 -24.66
CA PRO A 122 -3.95 2.75 -24.43
C PRO A 122 -3.15 2.85 -23.12
N ASP A 123 -2.97 4.05 -22.56
CA ASP A 123 -2.30 4.28 -21.26
C ASP A 123 -3.23 4.07 -20.04
N GLY A 124 -4.54 3.95 -20.27
CA GLY A 124 -5.54 3.88 -19.19
C GLY A 124 -5.63 5.18 -18.39
N GLU A 125 -5.57 5.06 -17.06
CA GLU A 125 -5.41 6.23 -16.17
C GLU A 125 -3.97 6.79 -16.18
N GLY A 126 -2.96 5.99 -16.55
CA GLY A 126 -1.55 6.42 -16.55
C GLY A 126 -0.92 6.54 -15.14
N THR A 127 -1.64 6.11 -14.11
CA THR A 127 -1.30 6.25 -12.68
C THR A 127 0.11 5.80 -12.31
N TRP A 128 0.63 4.75 -12.96
CA TRP A 128 1.98 4.23 -12.68
C TRP A 128 3.12 5.22 -12.96
N ALA A 129 2.90 6.20 -13.85
CA ALA A 129 3.93 7.13 -14.33
C ALA A 129 3.52 8.61 -14.27
N ASP A 130 2.45 8.93 -13.53
CA ASP A 130 2.02 10.30 -13.23
C ASP A 130 2.32 10.71 -11.77
N THR A 131 1.98 11.96 -11.43
CA THR A 131 2.14 12.51 -10.07
C THR A 131 0.81 12.64 -9.32
N VAL A 132 -0.28 12.07 -9.83
CA VAL A 132 -1.58 12.07 -9.13
C VAL A 132 -1.47 11.17 -7.89
N THR A 133 -2.13 11.58 -6.80
CA THR A 133 -2.15 10.89 -5.50
C THR A 133 -3.58 10.74 -5.02
N PHE A 134 -3.86 9.68 -4.26
CA PHE A 134 -5.19 9.34 -3.76
C PHE A 134 -5.10 8.40 -2.54
N GLY A 135 -6.21 8.28 -1.82
CA GLY A 135 -6.32 7.45 -0.61
C GLY A 135 -5.57 8.02 0.59
N THR A 136 -5.68 7.32 1.72
CA THR A 136 -4.85 7.54 2.92
C THR A 136 -4.07 6.28 3.23
N ALA A 137 -2.99 6.40 4.02
CA ALA A 137 -2.21 5.24 4.41
C ALA A 137 -3.11 4.21 5.11
N GLU A 138 -3.87 4.62 6.14
CA GLU A 138 -4.78 3.74 6.89
C GLU A 138 -5.79 2.99 6.02
N SER A 139 -6.25 3.57 4.90
CA SER A 139 -7.21 2.94 4.00
C SER A 139 -6.59 2.05 2.93
N SER A 140 -5.28 1.75 2.99
CA SER A 140 -4.55 1.04 1.91
C SER A 140 -5.04 -0.37 1.61
N THR A 141 -5.81 -0.97 2.53
CA THR A 141 -6.46 -2.28 2.35
C THR A 141 -7.95 -2.18 2.04
N SER A 142 -8.50 -0.97 1.90
CA SER A 142 -9.93 -0.71 1.68
C SER A 142 -10.22 0.06 0.39
N ASP A 143 -9.24 0.78 -0.14
CA ASP A 143 -9.24 1.41 -1.46
C ASP A 143 -7.78 1.57 -1.90
N ASP A 144 -7.57 1.98 -3.15
CA ASP A 144 -6.23 2.28 -3.64
C ASP A 144 -5.57 3.42 -2.85
N TYR A 145 -4.26 3.30 -2.70
CA TYR A 145 -3.43 4.32 -2.10
C TYR A 145 -2.27 4.69 -3.02
N LYS A 146 -1.96 5.98 -3.13
CA LYS A 146 -0.73 6.49 -3.74
C LYS A 146 -0.38 7.83 -3.14
N ASN A 147 0.82 7.95 -2.57
CA ASN A 147 1.30 9.19 -1.96
C ASN A 147 2.45 9.83 -2.76
N PRO A 148 2.85 11.09 -2.44
CA PRO A 148 3.96 11.75 -3.12
C PRO A 148 5.30 10.99 -3.07
N GLY A 149 5.50 10.15 -2.05
CA GLY A 149 6.71 9.34 -1.91
C GLY A 149 6.92 8.37 -3.06
N TYR A 150 5.84 7.93 -3.73
CA TYR A 150 5.89 7.06 -4.91
C TYR A 150 6.79 7.60 -6.03
N TYR A 151 6.76 8.92 -6.26
CA TYR A 151 7.53 9.59 -7.31
C TYR A 151 8.67 10.48 -6.79
N ASP A 152 8.68 10.81 -5.49
CA ASP A 152 9.66 11.71 -4.87
C ASP A 152 10.83 10.97 -4.21
N ILE A 153 10.58 9.84 -3.54
CA ILE A 153 11.63 9.12 -2.79
C ILE A 153 12.62 8.49 -3.76
N ALA A 154 13.91 8.71 -3.51
CA ALA A 154 14.99 7.96 -4.13
C ALA A 154 15.30 6.73 -3.27
N ALA A 155 14.85 5.57 -3.74
CA ALA A 155 14.99 4.27 -3.11
C ALA A 155 15.93 3.35 -3.91
N GLN A 156 16.28 2.24 -3.30
CA GLN A 156 17.16 1.21 -3.85
C GLN A 156 16.37 -0.07 -4.12
N ASP A 157 15.44 -0.40 -3.23
CA ASP A 157 14.67 -1.64 -3.27
C ASP A 157 13.17 -1.44 -3.05
N VAL A 158 12.40 -2.49 -3.34
CA VAL A 158 10.97 -2.55 -3.05
C VAL A 158 10.67 -3.68 -2.06
N SER A 159 9.67 -3.47 -1.22
CA SER A 159 9.00 -4.51 -0.43
C SER A 159 7.52 -4.54 -0.79
N VAL A 160 6.93 -5.73 -0.80
CA VAL A 160 5.53 -5.94 -1.19
C VAL A 160 4.83 -6.82 -0.17
N TRP A 161 3.71 -6.33 0.34
CA TRP A 161 2.84 -7.07 1.24
C TRP A 161 1.49 -7.33 0.58
N HIS A 162 1.02 -8.56 0.64
CA HIS A 162 -0.35 -8.93 0.31
C HIS A 162 -1.12 -9.01 1.61
N VAL A 163 -1.98 -8.01 1.85
CA VAL A 163 -2.75 -7.89 3.08
C VAL A 163 -4.23 -8.08 2.75
N PRO A 164 -4.96 -8.97 3.42
CA PRO A 164 -6.40 -9.13 3.19
C PRO A 164 -7.13 -7.79 3.25
N ASN A 165 -8.20 -7.65 2.46
CA ASN A 165 -8.94 -6.40 2.38
C ASN A 165 -9.61 -6.07 3.73
N ASN A 166 -9.70 -4.77 4.04
CA ASN A 166 -10.32 -4.20 5.23
C ASN A 166 -9.70 -4.63 6.56
N ILE A 167 -8.39 -4.89 6.58
CA ILE A 167 -7.64 -5.15 7.81
C ILE A 167 -7.13 -3.84 8.40
N ASP A 168 -7.29 -3.68 9.71
CA ASP A 168 -6.77 -2.51 10.45
C ASP A 168 -5.23 -2.46 10.39
N LEU A 169 -4.68 -1.24 10.36
CA LEU A 169 -3.25 -0.99 10.12
C LEU A 169 -2.33 -1.76 11.08
N GLU A 170 -2.70 -1.85 12.36
CA GLU A 170 -1.93 -2.53 13.39
C GLU A 170 -1.83 -4.05 13.16
N GLN A 171 -2.71 -4.61 12.33
CA GLN A 171 -2.75 -6.03 12.03
C GLN A 171 -2.10 -6.40 10.69
N TRP A 172 -1.73 -5.45 9.85
CA TRP A 172 -1.22 -5.74 8.50
C TRP A 172 -0.04 -6.70 8.49
N SER A 173 0.97 -6.48 9.34
CA SER A 173 2.15 -7.34 9.40
C SER A 173 1.81 -8.78 9.80
N ALA A 174 0.90 -8.95 10.77
CA ALA A 174 0.48 -10.26 11.27
C ALA A 174 -0.49 -10.99 10.33
N SER A 175 -1.35 -10.26 9.62
CA SER A 175 -2.40 -10.80 8.75
C SER A 175 -1.97 -10.94 7.29
N SER A 176 -0.79 -10.43 6.92
CA SER A 176 -0.26 -10.54 5.55
C SER A 176 -0.14 -12.01 5.14
N ILE A 177 -0.72 -12.37 4.00
CA ILE A 177 -0.62 -13.72 3.44
C ILE A 177 0.74 -13.93 2.76
N LEU A 178 1.34 -12.84 2.25
CA LEU A 178 2.63 -12.85 1.58
C LEU A 178 3.36 -11.56 1.87
N ARG A 179 4.64 -11.64 2.24
CA ARG A 179 5.54 -10.49 2.35
C ARG A 179 6.89 -10.86 1.78
N TYR A 180 7.45 -9.98 0.96
CA TYR A 180 8.77 -10.17 0.39
C TYR A 180 9.41 -8.84 0.04
N HIS A 181 10.72 -8.84 -0.16
CA HIS A 181 11.47 -7.66 -0.61
C HIS A 181 12.57 -8.01 -1.60
N THR A 182 13.06 -7.00 -2.32
CA THR A 182 14.31 -7.08 -3.09
C THR A 182 15.49 -6.60 -2.24
N GLU A 183 16.69 -7.08 -2.55
CA GLU A 183 17.92 -6.72 -1.81
C GLU A 183 19.11 -6.40 -2.73
N ASN A 184 18.87 -6.26 -4.03
CA ASN A 184 19.92 -6.05 -5.03
C ASN A 184 20.01 -4.60 -5.51
N HIS A 185 19.28 -3.69 -4.87
CA HIS A 185 19.31 -2.24 -5.14
C HIS A 185 18.96 -1.87 -6.58
N PHE A 186 18.07 -2.65 -7.23
CA PHE A 186 17.79 -2.52 -8.66
C PHE A 186 17.26 -1.13 -9.05
N LEU A 187 16.56 -0.42 -8.17
CA LEU A 187 15.97 0.89 -8.49
C LEU A 187 17.05 1.92 -8.86
N ASN A 188 18.29 1.76 -8.41
CA ASN A 188 19.42 2.60 -8.83
C ASN A 188 19.59 2.64 -10.37
N LEU A 189 19.27 1.53 -11.06
CA LEU A 189 19.36 1.42 -12.53
C LEU A 189 18.12 1.98 -13.26
N TYR A 190 17.07 2.30 -12.51
CA TYR A 190 15.75 2.68 -13.03
C TYR A 190 15.25 4.02 -12.48
N GLY A 191 16.16 4.88 -12.00
CA GLY A 191 15.86 6.25 -11.59
C GLY A 191 15.43 6.41 -10.13
N GLY A 192 15.55 5.35 -9.32
CA GLY A 192 15.37 5.39 -7.87
C GLY A 192 13.95 5.09 -7.38
N ASN A 193 12.95 4.94 -8.25
CA ASN A 193 11.59 4.55 -7.85
C ASN A 193 10.77 4.00 -9.03
N LEU A 194 9.58 3.46 -8.74
CA LEU A 194 8.70 2.89 -9.75
C LEU A 194 8.16 3.92 -10.74
N PHE A 195 7.96 5.18 -10.34
CA PHE A 195 7.58 6.24 -11.27
C PHE A 195 8.59 6.38 -12.42
N TYR A 196 9.89 6.44 -12.11
CA TYR A 196 10.92 6.49 -13.16
C TYR A 196 11.09 5.16 -13.91
N LEU A 197 10.89 4.02 -13.22
CA LEU A 197 10.86 2.71 -13.86
C LEU A 197 9.77 2.66 -14.93
N PHE A 198 8.53 3.04 -14.61
CA PHE A 198 7.41 3.00 -15.54
C PHE A 198 7.45 4.13 -16.58
N LYS A 199 8.20 5.23 -16.34
CA LYS A 199 8.56 6.14 -17.43
C LYS A 199 9.52 5.52 -18.45
N LYS A 200 10.42 4.66 -18.00
CA LYS A 200 11.34 3.91 -18.88
C LYS A 200 10.64 2.72 -19.55
N PHE A 201 9.69 2.09 -18.87
CA PHE A 201 8.87 0.99 -19.35
C PHE A 201 7.39 1.36 -19.23
N PRO A 202 6.82 2.10 -20.21
CA PRO A 202 5.43 2.54 -20.11
C PRO A 202 4.46 1.37 -20.07
N VAL A 203 3.47 1.45 -19.18
CA VAL A 203 2.34 0.52 -19.06
C VAL A 203 1.27 0.98 -20.05
N ARG A 204 1.38 0.52 -21.29
CA ARG A 204 0.57 1.00 -22.42
C ARG A 204 0.23 -0.14 -23.37
N PHE A 205 -1.04 -0.26 -23.74
CA PHE A 205 -1.51 -1.22 -24.75
C PHE A 205 -0.80 -1.03 -26.11
N ALA A 206 -0.46 -2.14 -26.75
CA ALA A 206 0.15 -2.24 -28.08
C ALA A 206 1.51 -1.53 -28.21
N LEU A 207 2.25 -1.35 -27.10
CA LEU A 207 3.59 -0.76 -27.12
C LEU A 207 4.71 -1.80 -27.33
N GLY A 208 4.42 -3.09 -27.11
CA GLY A 208 5.40 -4.16 -27.24
C GLY A 208 4.72 -5.54 -27.30
N ALA A 209 5.56 -6.57 -27.40
CA ALA A 209 5.14 -7.95 -27.50
C ALA A 209 5.52 -8.77 -26.26
N CYS A 210 4.75 -9.82 -26.02
CA CYS A 210 4.99 -10.79 -24.96
C CYS A 210 6.44 -11.31 -24.95
N LEU A 211 7.00 -11.47 -23.74
CA LEU A 211 8.37 -11.92 -23.41
C LEU A 211 9.50 -11.01 -23.91
N THR A 212 9.46 -10.64 -25.19
CA THR A 212 10.51 -9.87 -25.87
C THR A 212 10.64 -8.44 -25.33
N ASP A 213 9.52 -7.77 -25.09
CA ASP A 213 9.48 -6.39 -24.59
C ASP A 213 9.11 -6.31 -23.11
N ASN A 214 9.14 -7.41 -22.37
CA ASN A 214 8.93 -7.37 -20.93
C ASN A 214 10.02 -6.54 -20.24
N GLY A 215 9.62 -5.81 -19.19
CA GLY A 215 10.55 -5.10 -18.31
C GLY A 215 11.32 -6.05 -17.39
N PRO A 216 12.05 -5.50 -16.41
CA PRO A 216 12.93 -6.29 -15.56
C PRO A 216 12.14 -7.24 -14.64
N ALA A 217 12.74 -8.41 -14.37
CA ALA A 217 12.33 -9.32 -13.31
C ALA A 217 13.44 -9.42 -12.26
N ILE A 218 13.12 -9.08 -11.02
CA ILE A 218 14.07 -8.91 -9.92
C ILE A 218 13.87 -10.03 -8.91
N PRO A 219 14.93 -10.76 -8.47
CA PRO A 219 14.78 -11.78 -7.44
C PRO A 219 14.31 -11.18 -6.11
N ILE A 220 13.55 -11.95 -5.35
CA ILE A 220 12.99 -11.52 -4.05
C ILE A 220 13.38 -12.48 -2.92
N VAL A 221 13.34 -11.98 -1.70
CA VAL A 221 13.47 -12.72 -0.45
C VAL A 221 12.12 -12.66 0.28
N TYR A 222 11.60 -13.81 0.71
CA TYR A 222 10.33 -13.89 1.43
C TYR A 222 10.53 -13.64 2.92
N ASP A 223 9.73 -12.72 3.48
CA ASP A 223 9.61 -12.46 4.92
C ASP A 223 8.43 -13.23 5.53
N THR A 224 7.36 -13.43 4.74
CA THR A 224 6.20 -14.27 5.05
C THR A 224 5.81 -15.04 3.79
N GLY A 225 5.55 -16.34 3.92
CA GLY A 225 5.29 -17.24 2.80
C GLY A 225 6.57 -17.81 2.20
N ASN A 226 6.46 -18.43 1.02
CA ASN A 226 7.58 -19.00 0.28
C ASN A 226 7.22 -19.18 -1.21
N VAL A 227 8.18 -19.66 -2.01
CA VAL A 227 8.02 -19.88 -3.46
C VAL A 227 6.83 -20.78 -3.81
N ASP A 228 6.59 -21.84 -3.04
CA ASP A 228 5.51 -22.80 -3.32
C ASP A 228 4.16 -22.25 -2.91
N TYR A 229 4.09 -21.60 -1.75
CA TYR A 229 2.89 -20.92 -1.28
C TYR A 229 2.46 -19.84 -2.28
N ASN A 230 3.38 -18.94 -2.67
CA ASN A 230 3.10 -17.88 -3.63
C ASN A 230 2.65 -18.44 -4.99
N LYS A 231 3.34 -19.45 -5.51
CA LYS A 231 2.94 -20.12 -6.76
C LYS A 231 1.51 -20.66 -6.68
N ASN A 232 1.11 -21.20 -5.53
CA ASN A 232 -0.21 -21.80 -5.35
C ASN A 232 -1.35 -20.80 -5.10
N LEU A 233 -1.03 -19.52 -4.90
CA LEU A 233 -2.03 -18.44 -4.90
C LEU A 233 -2.58 -18.17 -6.31
N TYR A 234 -1.83 -18.49 -7.37
CA TYR A 234 -2.28 -18.31 -8.75
C TYR A 234 -2.95 -19.57 -9.32
N GLY A 235 -3.68 -19.42 -10.43
CA GLY A 235 -4.42 -20.51 -11.06
C GLY A 235 -3.54 -21.68 -11.55
N PRO A 236 -4.03 -22.93 -11.52
CA PRO A 236 -3.27 -24.11 -11.95
C PRO A 236 -2.62 -24.02 -13.35
N ASN A 237 -3.25 -23.33 -14.30
CA ASN A 237 -2.69 -23.10 -15.64
C ASN A 237 -1.57 -22.04 -15.58
N SER A 238 -1.81 -20.93 -14.87
CA SER A 238 -0.82 -19.87 -14.62
C SER A 238 0.48 -20.42 -14.05
N ARG A 239 0.40 -21.37 -13.10
CA ARG A 239 1.54 -22.05 -12.46
C ARG A 239 2.50 -22.75 -13.42
N GLN A 240 2.06 -23.06 -14.64
CA GLN A 240 2.86 -23.73 -15.67
C GLN A 240 3.65 -22.74 -16.54
N ILE A 241 3.25 -21.46 -16.51
CA ILE A 241 3.80 -20.40 -17.36
C ILE A 241 4.43 -19.25 -16.57
N LEU A 242 4.81 -19.52 -15.33
CA LEU A 242 5.50 -18.59 -14.45
C LEU A 242 6.62 -19.27 -13.68
N THR A 243 7.57 -18.48 -13.20
CA THR A 243 8.60 -18.89 -12.24
C THR A 243 8.45 -18.06 -10.97
N PRO A 244 8.23 -18.66 -9.78
CA PRO A 244 8.15 -17.92 -8.52
C PRO A 244 9.52 -17.40 -8.05
N GLY A 245 9.52 -16.50 -7.07
CA GLY A 245 10.74 -15.94 -6.48
C GLY A 245 11.28 -14.70 -7.20
N PHE A 246 10.42 -14.00 -7.95
CA PHE A 246 10.76 -12.75 -8.64
C PHE A 246 9.65 -11.72 -8.50
N ILE A 247 9.94 -10.43 -8.58
CA ILE A 247 8.93 -9.41 -8.93
C ILE A 247 9.24 -8.92 -10.35
N ALA A 248 8.25 -8.91 -11.24
CA ALA A 248 8.43 -8.47 -12.61
C ALA A 248 7.61 -7.22 -12.91
N PHE A 249 8.18 -6.31 -13.70
CA PHE A 249 7.57 -5.02 -14.03
C PHE A 249 7.33 -4.90 -15.52
N ARG A 250 6.21 -4.29 -15.90
CA ARG A 250 5.77 -4.02 -17.28
C ARG A 250 5.92 -5.25 -18.18
N VAL A 251 4.93 -6.13 -18.15
CA VAL A 251 4.87 -7.31 -19.01
C VAL A 251 3.75 -7.18 -20.04
N PHE A 252 3.90 -7.86 -21.16
CA PHE A 252 2.86 -7.94 -22.18
C PHE A 252 2.23 -9.33 -22.22
N ASN A 253 0.94 -9.38 -22.57
CA ASN A 253 0.26 -10.61 -22.91
C ASN A 253 0.30 -10.90 -24.43
N THR A 254 -0.38 -11.95 -24.86
CA THR A 254 -0.46 -12.37 -26.26
C THR A 254 -1.02 -11.27 -27.17
N GLU A 255 -2.01 -10.51 -26.71
CA GLU A 255 -2.72 -9.49 -27.47
C GLU A 255 -2.05 -8.10 -27.41
N GLY A 256 -0.94 -7.97 -26.67
CA GLY A 256 -0.24 -6.71 -26.47
C GLY A 256 -0.85 -5.80 -25.40
N ALA A 257 -1.75 -6.32 -24.55
CA ALA A 257 -2.12 -5.66 -23.31
C ALA A 257 -0.91 -5.63 -22.37
N ALA A 258 -0.73 -4.51 -21.67
CA ALA A 258 0.38 -4.32 -20.75
C ALA A 258 -0.13 -4.45 -19.32
N MET A 259 0.52 -5.28 -18.51
CA MET A 259 0.33 -5.34 -17.06
C MET A 259 1.51 -4.71 -16.35
N ALA A 260 1.23 -4.01 -15.26
CA ALA A 260 2.25 -3.21 -14.57
C ALA A 260 3.18 -4.07 -13.71
N LEU A 261 2.62 -5.02 -12.95
CA LEU A 261 3.34 -5.72 -11.90
C LEU A 261 2.95 -7.19 -11.81
N CYS A 262 3.92 -8.10 -11.84
CA CYS A 262 3.72 -9.51 -11.48
C CYS A 262 4.35 -9.77 -10.11
N SER A 263 3.51 -10.09 -9.12
CA SER A 263 3.91 -10.11 -7.72
C SER A 263 4.47 -11.48 -7.31
N GLY A 264 5.75 -11.53 -6.93
CA GLY A 264 6.41 -12.77 -6.50
C GLY A 264 6.57 -13.86 -7.58
N VAL A 265 6.23 -13.56 -8.84
CA VAL A 265 6.46 -14.42 -10.01
C VAL A 265 7.01 -13.62 -11.21
N LYS A 266 7.72 -14.30 -12.12
CA LYS A 266 8.02 -13.80 -13.47
C LYS A 266 7.36 -14.68 -14.54
N PRO A 267 6.85 -14.12 -15.64
CA PRO A 267 6.26 -14.91 -16.71
C PRO A 267 7.29 -15.68 -17.53
N THR A 268 6.88 -16.84 -18.03
CA THR A 268 7.60 -17.65 -19.03
C THR A 268 6.76 -17.90 -20.29
N ALA A 269 5.50 -17.45 -20.31
CA ALA A 269 4.64 -17.38 -21.50
C ALA A 269 3.72 -16.15 -21.44
N CYS A 270 2.66 -16.13 -22.25
CA CYS A 270 1.96 -14.91 -22.66
C CYS A 270 0.57 -14.66 -22.06
N HIS A 271 0.09 -15.50 -21.14
CA HIS A 271 -1.17 -15.25 -20.42
C HIS A 271 -0.93 -14.59 -19.07
N THR A 272 -0.33 -13.39 -19.12
CA THR A 272 0.13 -12.64 -17.94
C THR A 272 -1.02 -11.97 -17.18
N GLU A 273 -2.17 -11.78 -17.81
CA GLU A 273 -3.42 -11.28 -17.24
C GLU A 273 -4.00 -12.15 -16.11
N HIS A 274 -3.46 -13.35 -15.88
CA HIS A 274 -3.96 -14.27 -14.85
C HIS A 274 -3.12 -14.27 -13.56
N PHE A 275 -2.03 -13.50 -13.53
CA PHE A 275 -1.13 -13.44 -12.37
C PHE A 275 -0.35 -12.12 -12.22
N CYS A 276 -0.60 -11.14 -13.10
CA CYS A 276 -0.07 -9.79 -13.00
C CYS A 276 -1.22 -8.78 -12.83
N ILE A 277 -0.95 -7.67 -12.15
CA ILE A 277 -1.91 -6.63 -11.76
C ILE A 277 -1.54 -5.28 -12.37
N GLY A 278 -2.51 -4.37 -12.33
CA GLY A 278 -2.49 -3.08 -13.00
C GLY A 278 -2.36 -3.24 -14.51
N GLY A 279 -2.56 -2.16 -15.26
CA GLY A 279 -2.37 -2.24 -16.69
C GLY A 279 -2.51 -0.94 -17.45
N GLY A 280 -2.43 -1.08 -18.78
CA GLY A 280 -2.83 -0.02 -19.70
C GLY A 280 -4.36 0.06 -19.77
N GLY A 281 -4.87 0.80 -20.76
CA GLY A 281 -6.32 1.01 -20.87
C GLY A 281 -7.05 0.08 -21.82
N HIS A 282 -6.40 -0.94 -22.38
CA HIS A 282 -7.07 -1.89 -23.27
C HIS A 282 -6.53 -3.32 -23.16
N PHE A 283 -7.48 -4.24 -23.04
CA PHE A 283 -7.30 -5.68 -22.98
C PHE A 283 -8.22 -6.33 -24.04
N PRO A 284 -7.67 -6.76 -25.19
CA PRO A 284 -8.47 -7.17 -26.36
C PRO A 284 -9.17 -8.52 -26.22
N GLU A 285 -8.61 -9.48 -25.48
CA GLU A 285 -9.18 -10.81 -25.39
C GLU A 285 -10.46 -10.79 -24.53
N ALA A 286 -11.56 -11.24 -25.13
CA ALA A 286 -12.89 -11.26 -24.52
C ALA A 286 -13.29 -9.91 -23.87
N THR A 287 -12.90 -8.79 -24.49
CA THR A 287 -13.12 -7.43 -23.96
C THR A 287 -14.57 -7.25 -23.45
N PRO A 288 -14.77 -6.72 -22.22
CA PRO A 288 -13.78 -6.12 -21.32
C PRO A 288 -13.25 -7.07 -20.23
N ARG A 289 -13.44 -8.40 -20.34
CA ARG A 289 -13.36 -9.33 -19.21
C ARG A 289 -12.02 -9.37 -18.45
N GLN A 290 -10.92 -8.94 -19.07
CA GLN A 290 -9.59 -8.89 -18.46
C GLN A 290 -9.18 -7.51 -17.95
N CYS A 291 -9.99 -6.48 -18.21
CA CYS A 291 -9.67 -5.11 -17.83
C CYS A 291 -10.06 -4.88 -16.36
N GLY A 292 -9.12 -4.38 -15.56
CA GLY A 292 -9.31 -4.05 -14.15
C GLY A 292 -7.98 -4.10 -13.42
N ASP A 293 -7.96 -3.70 -12.15
CA ASP A 293 -6.71 -3.63 -11.39
C ASP A 293 -6.13 -5.02 -11.10
N PHE A 294 -6.97 -6.02 -10.81
CA PHE A 294 -6.54 -7.43 -10.74
C PHE A 294 -6.80 -8.21 -12.03
N THR A 295 -6.98 -7.48 -13.13
CA THR A 295 -7.07 -7.97 -14.51
C THR A 295 -8.06 -9.14 -14.67
N SER A 296 -7.57 -10.37 -14.90
CA SER A 296 -8.41 -11.56 -15.11
C SER A 296 -8.12 -12.68 -14.12
N PHE A 297 -7.85 -12.32 -12.86
CA PHE A 297 -7.75 -13.29 -11.76
C PHE A 297 -9.03 -14.13 -11.58
N ASP A 298 -10.16 -13.72 -12.18
CA ASP A 298 -11.47 -14.38 -12.14
C ASP A 298 -11.86 -15.10 -13.45
N TRP A 299 -10.92 -15.32 -14.38
CA TRP A 299 -11.21 -15.85 -15.73
C TRP A 299 -12.12 -17.08 -15.76
N ASP A 300 -11.75 -18.12 -15.00
CA ASP A 300 -12.51 -19.36 -14.77
C ASP A 300 -13.34 -19.32 -13.48
N GLY A 301 -13.81 -18.12 -13.12
CA GLY A 301 -14.64 -17.82 -11.96
C GLY A 301 -13.87 -17.18 -10.81
N TYR A 302 -14.56 -16.32 -10.06
CA TYR A 302 -14.01 -15.57 -8.93
C TYR A 302 -13.47 -16.49 -7.82
N GLY A 303 -12.18 -16.36 -7.52
CA GLY A 303 -11.51 -17.03 -6.40
C GLY A 303 -11.56 -18.56 -6.43
N THR A 304 -11.82 -19.16 -7.60
CA THR A 304 -12.05 -20.61 -7.71
C THR A 304 -10.77 -21.42 -7.59
N ASN A 305 -9.60 -20.79 -7.80
CA ASN A 305 -8.30 -21.45 -7.92
C ASN A 305 -8.31 -22.64 -8.92
N LYS A 306 -9.06 -22.50 -10.02
CA LYS A 306 -9.22 -23.49 -11.10
C LYS A 306 -8.86 -22.87 -12.44
N GLY A 307 -8.31 -23.67 -13.34
CA GLY A 307 -7.89 -23.21 -14.66
C GLY A 307 -6.94 -22.02 -14.55
N TRP A 308 -7.35 -20.88 -15.07
CA TRP A 308 -6.63 -19.61 -15.05
C TRP A 308 -6.96 -18.70 -13.86
N SER A 309 -8.03 -18.98 -13.11
CA SER A 309 -8.40 -18.16 -11.96
C SER A 309 -7.45 -18.33 -10.78
N ALA A 310 -7.08 -17.21 -10.16
CA ALA A 310 -6.32 -17.17 -8.92
C ALA A 310 -7.15 -17.65 -7.71
N SER A 311 -6.49 -17.82 -6.57
CA SER A 311 -7.14 -18.13 -5.30
C SER A 311 -7.93 -16.93 -4.79
N LYS A 312 -9.01 -17.20 -4.06
CA LYS A 312 -9.77 -16.15 -3.38
C LYS A 312 -8.88 -15.32 -2.44
N GLU A 313 -7.90 -15.97 -1.81
CA GLU A 313 -6.99 -15.34 -0.83
C GLU A 313 -6.20 -14.19 -1.45
N ILE A 314 -5.62 -14.36 -2.65
CA ILE A 314 -4.86 -13.28 -3.30
C ILE A 314 -5.77 -12.29 -4.03
N THR A 315 -6.94 -12.71 -4.49
CA THR A 315 -7.93 -11.82 -5.10
C THR A 315 -8.56 -10.86 -4.08
N GLU A 316 -8.64 -11.26 -2.80
CA GLU A 316 -9.19 -10.45 -1.70
C GLU A 316 -8.11 -9.86 -0.79
N ALA A 317 -6.90 -9.64 -1.34
CA ALA A 317 -5.80 -9.00 -0.63
C ALA A 317 -5.22 -7.83 -1.44
N ALA A 318 -5.15 -6.66 -0.82
CA ALA A 318 -4.49 -5.50 -1.39
C ALA A 318 -2.97 -5.70 -1.45
N VAL A 319 -2.35 -5.15 -2.50
CA VAL A 319 -0.91 -5.23 -2.74
C VAL A 319 -0.26 -3.92 -2.34
N LEU A 320 0.29 -3.87 -1.12
CA LEU A 320 0.98 -2.71 -0.57
C LEU A 320 2.44 -2.68 -1.07
N LEU A 321 2.88 -1.51 -1.56
CA LEU A 321 4.19 -1.29 -2.15
C LEU A 321 5.01 -0.35 -1.27
N PHE A 322 6.22 -0.79 -0.91
CA PHE A 322 7.12 -0.10 -0.02
C PHE A 322 8.48 0.20 -0.68
N TYR A 323 9.14 1.27 -0.25
CA TYR A 323 10.48 1.67 -0.69
C TYR A 323 11.50 1.73 0.44
N ARG A 324 12.77 1.44 0.13
CA ARG A 324 13.93 1.66 1.01
C ARG A 324 15.22 1.92 0.24
#